data_AF-A0A537HCB4-F1
#
_entry.id   AF-A0A537HCB4-F1
#
_cell.length_a   1.000
_cell.length_b   1.000
_cell.length_c   1.000
_cell.angle_alpha   90.00
_cell.angle_beta   90.00
_cell.angle_gamma   90.00
#
_symmetry.space_group_name_H-M   'P 1'
#
loop_
_entity.id
_entity.type
_entity.pdbx_description
1 polymer ?
#
loop_
_entity_poly.entity_id
_entity_poly.type
_entity_poly.pdbx_seq_one_letter_code
_entity_poly.pdbx_strand_id
1 'polypeptide(L)'
;MSGTNIRAHIEVKRSLSKKDDSDLVLLTVKAYDTEAAARLLRKSIRSNGPVLSLQNGLGNIETLRRYLPAESLLAGTTTEAALQTGPGQVAHTGKGMTWIGELGRETSKRCGMIKNVFRR
;
A
#
# COMPACT_ATOMS: atom_id res chain seq x y z
N MET A 1 7.85 26.68 -9.07
CA MET A 1 8.07 25.26 -9.44
C MET A 1 7.04 24.90 -10.49
N SER A 2 7.46 24.61 -11.73
CA SER A 2 6.56 24.12 -12.77
C SER A 2 6.26 22.65 -12.51
N GLY A 3 5.01 22.35 -12.19
CA GLY A 3 4.54 20.98 -11.93
C GLY A 3 3.04 20.91 -12.16
N THR A 4 2.55 19.72 -12.49
CA THR A 4 1.12 19.47 -12.61
C THR A 4 0.49 19.50 -11.22
N ASN A 5 -0.50 20.36 -11.01
CA ASN A 5 -1.30 20.37 -9.79
C ASN A 5 -2.48 19.42 -9.96
N ILE A 6 -2.50 18.34 -9.17
CA ILE A 6 -3.62 17.39 -9.12
C ILE A 6 -4.38 17.64 -7.82
N ARG A 7 -5.70 17.78 -7.92
CA ARG A 7 -6.61 17.78 -6.77
C ARG A 7 -7.44 16.51 -6.82
N ALA A 8 -7.45 15.77 -5.73
CA ALA A 8 -8.27 14.58 -5.55
C ALA A 8 -9.05 14.69 -4.25
N HIS A 9 -10.29 14.22 -4.26
CA HIS A 9 -11.06 14.02 -3.04
C HIS A 9 -10.76 12.62 -2.50
N ILE A 10 -10.20 12.57 -1.29
CA ILE A 10 -9.85 11.32 -0.63
C ILE A 10 -10.77 11.17 0.57
N GLU A 11 -11.47 10.04 0.64
CA GLU A 11 -12.24 9.69 1.83
C GLU A 11 -11.27 9.29 2.95
N VAL A 12 -11.41 9.94 4.11
CA VAL A 12 -10.56 9.67 5.28
C VAL A 12 -11.38 9.02 6.37
N LYS A 13 -10.96 7.84 6.81
CA LYS A 13 -11.61 7.07 7.86
C LYS A 13 -10.63 6.78 9.00
N ARG A 14 -11.11 6.89 10.24
CA ARG A 14 -10.37 6.47 11.45
C ARG A 14 -10.61 5.00 11.82
N SER A 15 -11.60 4.38 11.21
CA SER A 15 -11.97 2.98 11.40
C SER A 15 -12.44 2.38 10.07
N LEU A 16 -12.24 1.07 9.93
CA LEU A 16 -12.71 0.33 8.77
C LEU A 16 -13.72 -0.74 9.22
N SER A 17 -14.65 -1.04 8.32
CA SER A 17 -15.69 -2.05 8.45
C SER A 17 -15.69 -2.96 7.22
N LYS A 18 -16.50 -4.02 7.24
CA LYS A 18 -16.68 -4.90 6.08
C LYS A 18 -17.20 -4.19 4.81
N LYS A 19 -17.78 -3.00 4.95
CA LYS A 19 -18.27 -2.19 3.82
C LYS A 19 -17.15 -1.38 3.15
N ASP A 20 -15.99 -1.29 3.80
CA ASP A 20 -14.82 -0.53 3.34
C ASP A 20 -13.83 -1.46 2.65
N ASP A 21 -14.34 -2.39 1.85
CA ASP A 21 -13.52 -3.32 1.13
C ASP A 21 -12.83 -2.66 -0.06
N SER A 22 -11.74 -3.26 -0.55
CA SER A 22 -10.91 -2.63 -1.58
C SER A 22 -10.30 -3.69 -2.48
N ASP A 23 -10.18 -3.38 -3.77
CA ASP A 23 -9.54 -4.25 -4.76
C ASP A 23 -8.03 -4.34 -4.57
N LEU A 24 -7.42 -3.32 -3.96
CA LEU A 24 -6.01 -3.27 -3.59
C LEU A 24 -5.82 -2.34 -2.38
N VAL A 25 -5.05 -2.79 -1.40
CA VAL A 25 -4.58 -1.96 -0.29
C VAL A 25 -3.10 -1.66 -0.49
N LEU A 26 -2.73 -0.38 -0.50
CA LEU A 26 -1.34 0.06 -0.41
C LEU A 26 -1.01 0.41 1.04
N LEU A 27 -0.08 -0.31 1.64
CA LEU A 27 0.36 -0.04 3.01
C LEU A 27 1.63 0.80 2.99
N THR A 28 1.50 2.06 3.42
CA THR A 28 2.54 3.11 3.38
C THR A 28 2.75 3.82 4.72
N VAL A 29 2.22 3.25 5.81
CA VAL A 29 2.44 3.77 7.17
C VAL A 29 3.91 3.59 7.60
N LYS A 30 4.36 4.31 8.62
CA LYS A 30 5.69 4.05 9.19
C LYS A 30 5.70 2.71 9.91
N ALA A 31 6.87 2.06 10.00
CA ALA A 31 6.98 0.69 10.52
C ALA A 31 6.39 0.50 11.92
N TYR A 32 6.46 1.51 12.78
CA TYR A 32 5.87 1.48 14.13
C TYR A 32 4.33 1.50 14.14
N ASP A 33 3.68 1.87 13.03
CA ASP A 33 2.22 1.87 12.88
C ASP A 33 1.70 0.61 12.16
N THR A 34 2.58 -0.29 11.70
CA THR A 34 2.21 -1.47 10.89
C THR A 34 1.19 -2.36 11.61
N GLU A 35 1.40 -2.62 12.90
CA GLU A 35 0.48 -3.46 13.69
C GLU A 35 -0.91 -2.82 13.83
N ALA A 36 -0.98 -1.52 14.12
CA ALA A 36 -2.24 -0.80 14.22
C ALA A 36 -3.00 -0.82 12.88
N ALA A 37 -2.29 -0.61 11.77
CA ALA A 37 -2.86 -0.70 10.43
C ALA A 37 -3.36 -2.12 10.11
N ALA A 38 -2.60 -3.16 10.45
CA ALA A 38 -2.98 -4.55 10.23
C ALA A 38 -4.28 -4.92 10.99
N ARG A 39 -4.42 -4.44 12.23
CA ARG A 39 -5.63 -4.62 13.06
C ARG A 39 -6.86 -3.92 12.47
N LEU A 40 -6.69 -2.75 11.84
CA LEU A 40 -7.77 -2.06 11.13
C LEU A 40 -8.17 -2.84 9.87
N LEU A 41 -7.20 -3.23 9.05
CA LEU A 41 -7.42 -3.95 7.79
C LEU A 41 -8.10 -5.31 7.98
N ARG A 42 -7.82 -6.02 9.09
CA ARG A 42 -8.49 -7.27 9.43
C ARG A 42 -10.03 -7.15 9.44
N LYS A 43 -10.58 -5.95 9.67
CA LYS A 43 -12.02 -5.71 9.73
C LYS A 43 -12.67 -5.47 8.35
N SER A 44 -11.88 -5.17 7.31
CA SER A 44 -12.38 -4.73 6.00
C SER A 44 -11.83 -5.51 4.81
N ILE A 45 -10.73 -6.23 4.96
CA ILE A 45 -10.10 -6.94 3.85
C ILE A 45 -11.04 -8.02 3.27
N ARG A 46 -11.19 -8.05 1.93
CA ARG A 46 -11.87 -9.14 1.24
C ARG A 46 -11.06 -10.42 1.42
N SER A 47 -11.73 -11.56 1.44
CA SER A 47 -11.04 -12.85 1.27
C SER A 47 -10.19 -12.79 -0.02
N ASN A 48 -8.87 -12.96 0.12
CA ASN A 48 -7.87 -12.86 -0.95
C ASN A 48 -7.65 -11.47 -1.59
N GLY A 49 -8.12 -10.38 -0.95
CA GLY A 49 -7.81 -9.03 -1.40
C GLY A 49 -6.31 -8.70 -1.24
N PRO A 50 -5.60 -8.20 -2.27
CA PRO A 50 -4.18 -7.93 -2.19
C PRO A 50 -3.85 -6.75 -1.27
N VAL A 51 -2.91 -6.96 -0.35
CA VAL A 51 -2.30 -5.94 0.51
C VAL A 51 -0.83 -5.85 0.15
N LEU A 52 -0.46 -4.76 -0.52
CA LEU A 52 0.91 -4.47 -0.94
C LEU A 52 1.58 -3.57 0.09
N SER A 53 2.56 -4.10 0.82
CA SER A 53 3.45 -3.28 1.64
C SER A 53 4.53 -2.65 0.76
N LEU A 54 4.62 -1.31 0.78
CA LEU A 54 5.69 -0.53 0.17
C LEU A 54 6.61 0.10 1.24
N GLN A 55 6.57 -0.44 2.46
CA GLN A 55 7.29 0.09 3.60
C GLN A 55 8.76 -0.29 3.52
N ASN A 56 9.64 0.66 3.82
CA ASN A 56 11.05 0.37 4.02
C ASN A 56 11.27 -0.42 5.33
N GLY A 57 12.33 -1.22 5.36
CA GLY A 57 12.78 -1.96 6.55
C GLY A 57 12.30 -3.41 6.63
N LEU A 58 12.84 -4.13 7.60
CA LEU A 58 12.55 -5.54 7.88
C LEU A 58 11.46 -5.67 8.96
N GLY A 59 10.74 -6.80 8.99
CA GLY A 59 9.74 -7.08 10.04
C GLY A 59 8.30 -6.64 9.73
N ASN A 60 8.10 -5.82 8.70
CA ASN A 60 6.76 -5.33 8.34
C ASN A 60 5.84 -6.47 7.88
N ILE A 61 6.33 -7.34 6.99
CA ILE A 61 5.57 -8.50 6.49
C ILE A 61 5.26 -9.47 7.62
N GLU A 62 6.23 -9.74 8.49
CA GLU A 62 6.09 -10.61 9.65
C GLU A 62 5.04 -10.07 10.63
N THR A 63 4.99 -8.76 10.80
CA THR A 63 3.97 -8.09 11.61
C THR A 63 2.60 -8.23 10.97
N LEU A 64 2.48 -7.99 9.66
CA LEU A 64 1.22 -8.12 8.93
C LEU A 64 0.66 -9.55 8.94
N ARG A 65 1.52 -10.56 8.80
CA ARG A 65 1.16 -11.99 8.82
C ARG A 65 0.52 -12.45 10.13
N ARG A 66 0.70 -11.72 11.23
CA ARG A 66 0.03 -12.02 12.51
C ARG A 66 -1.47 -11.70 12.48
N TYR A 67 -1.90 -10.86 11.55
CA TYR A 67 -3.26 -10.29 11.52
C TYR A 67 -4.00 -10.59 10.21
N LEU A 68 -3.27 -10.77 9.12
CA LEU A 68 -3.80 -10.91 7.77
C LEU A 68 -3.41 -12.27 7.17
N PRO A 69 -4.26 -12.86 6.30
CA PRO A 69 -3.92 -14.12 5.62
C PRO A 69 -2.65 -13.97 4.78
N ALA A 70 -1.75 -14.97 4.81
CA ALA A 70 -0.46 -14.87 4.14
C ALA A 70 -0.60 -14.69 2.61
N GLU A 71 -1.61 -15.33 2.03
CA GLU A 71 -1.98 -15.25 0.62
C GLU A 71 -2.48 -13.87 0.21
N SER A 72 -2.91 -13.02 1.14
CA SER A 72 -3.31 -11.63 0.83
C SER A 72 -2.10 -10.70 0.65
N LEU A 73 -0.93 -11.07 1.19
CA LEU A 73 0.20 -10.16 1.32
C LEU A 73 1.11 -10.19 0.10
N LEU A 74 1.50 -9.01 -0.34
CA LEU A 74 2.53 -8.73 -1.33
C LEU A 74 3.57 -7.81 -0.71
N ALA A 75 4.81 -7.93 -1.17
CA ALA A 75 5.88 -7.00 -0.81
C ALA A 75 6.30 -6.20 -2.03
N GLY A 76 6.70 -4.95 -1.79
CA GLY A 76 7.28 -4.11 -2.81
C GLY A 76 8.21 -3.06 -2.22
N THR A 77 8.99 -2.47 -3.10
CA THR A 77 9.85 -1.33 -2.78
C THR A 77 9.69 -0.29 -3.86
N THR A 78 9.77 0.98 -3.49
CA THR A 78 9.61 2.10 -4.40
C THR A 78 10.69 3.15 -4.19
N THR A 79 11.20 3.71 -5.28
CA THR A 79 12.11 4.87 -5.27
C THR A 79 11.39 6.17 -5.60
N GLU A 80 10.06 6.18 -5.67
CA GLU A 80 9.27 7.39 -5.81
C GLU A 80 9.55 8.36 -4.65
N ALA A 81 9.76 9.63 -4.97
CA ALA A 81 10.01 10.66 -3.97
C ALA A 81 8.76 11.51 -3.76
N ALA A 82 8.22 11.47 -2.54
CA ALA A 82 7.06 12.25 -2.13
C ALA A 82 7.37 13.00 -0.83
N LEU A 83 7.09 14.30 -0.82
CA LEU A 83 7.30 15.17 0.33
C LEU A 83 5.96 15.75 0.77
N GLN A 84 5.57 15.49 2.02
CA GLN A 84 4.42 16.17 2.61
C GLN A 84 4.81 17.62 2.93
N THR A 85 4.17 18.58 2.26
CA THR A 85 4.45 20.02 2.43
C THR A 85 3.46 20.69 3.39
N GLY A 86 2.37 20.00 3.75
CA GLY A 86 1.37 20.45 4.71
C GLY A 86 0.24 19.42 4.86
N PRO A 87 -0.75 19.65 5.74
CA PRO A 87 -1.92 18.78 5.85
C PRO A 87 -2.64 18.65 4.51
N GLY A 88 -2.80 17.41 4.01
CA GLY A 88 -3.43 17.13 2.73
C GLY A 88 -2.64 17.60 1.49
N GLN A 89 -1.38 18.01 1.65
CA GLN A 89 -0.54 18.51 0.56
C GLN A 89 0.73 17.67 0.43
N VAL A 90 0.97 17.14 -0.77
CA VAL A 90 2.12 16.30 -1.11
C VAL A 90 2.73 16.79 -2.41
N ALA A 91 4.04 17.03 -2.40
CA ALA A 91 4.83 17.29 -3.59
C ALA A 91 5.50 15.99 -4.04
N HIS A 92 5.24 15.56 -5.28
CA HIS A 92 5.97 14.48 -5.91
C HIS A 92 7.28 15.06 -6.49
N THR A 93 8.40 14.79 -5.82
CA THR A 93 9.69 15.47 -6.04
C THR A 93 10.65 14.69 -6.93
N GLY A 94 10.36 13.43 -7.26
CA GLY A 94 11.22 12.61 -8.08
C GLY A 94 10.52 11.33 -8.53
N LYS A 95 10.59 11.08 -9.85
CA LYS A 95 10.01 9.88 -10.47
C LYS A 95 10.94 8.69 -10.24
N GLY A 96 10.40 7.65 -9.62
CA GLY A 96 11.11 6.42 -9.30
C GLY A 96 10.60 5.20 -10.06
N MET A 97 10.98 4.05 -9.53
CA MET A 97 10.55 2.72 -9.95
C MET A 97 9.94 2.01 -8.76
N THR A 98 8.91 1.22 -9.00
CA THR A 98 8.29 0.36 -7.99
C THR A 98 8.44 -1.10 -8.42
N TRP A 99 9.00 -1.91 -7.54
CA TRP A 99 9.08 -3.36 -7.67
C TRP A 99 8.05 -4.00 -6.77
N ILE A 100 7.38 -5.03 -7.26
CA ILE A 100 6.29 -5.73 -6.58
C ILE A 100 6.52 -7.22 -6.77
N GLY A 101 6.34 -7.99 -5.69
CA GLY A 101 6.51 -9.43 -5.70
C GLY A 101 5.56 -10.13 -4.75
N GLU A 102 5.30 -11.39 -5.08
CA GLU A 102 4.75 -12.34 -4.13
C GLU A 102 5.77 -12.62 -3.02
N LEU A 103 5.29 -13.03 -1.84
CA LEU A 103 6.18 -13.55 -0.80
C LEU A 103 6.75 -14.93 -1.16
N GLY A 104 6.11 -15.62 -2.10
CA GLY A 104 6.58 -16.86 -2.71
C GLY A 104 7.50 -16.62 -3.91
N ARG A 105 8.01 -17.70 -4.49
CA ARG A 105 9.02 -17.62 -5.57
C ARG A 105 8.46 -17.31 -6.96
N GLU A 106 7.13 -17.35 -7.13
CA GLU A 106 6.51 -17.21 -8.45
C GLU A 106 5.81 -15.87 -8.62
N THR A 107 5.94 -15.29 -9.82
CA THR A 107 5.16 -14.10 -10.18
C THR A 107 3.73 -14.51 -10.48
N SER A 108 2.77 -13.86 -9.83
CA SER A 108 1.36 -14.14 -10.03
C SER A 108 0.72 -13.23 -11.08
N LYS A 109 -0.45 -13.63 -11.59
CA LYS A 109 -1.30 -12.79 -12.46
C LYS A 109 -1.64 -11.46 -11.79
N ARG A 110 -1.85 -11.44 -10.46
CA ARG A 110 -2.18 -10.21 -9.72
C ARG A 110 -1.01 -9.22 -9.67
N CYS A 111 0.24 -9.67 -9.58
CA CYS A 111 1.39 -8.77 -9.71
C CYS A 111 1.39 -8.06 -11.07
N GLY A 112 1.03 -8.77 -12.15
CA GLY A 112 0.86 -8.19 -13.48
C GLY A 112 -0.27 -7.16 -13.55
N MET A 113 -1.43 -7.47 -12.96
CA MET A 113 -2.57 -6.54 -12.90
C MET A 113 -2.21 -5.26 -12.12
N ILE A 114 -1.62 -5.41 -10.93
CA ILE A 114 -1.19 -4.27 -10.10
C ILE A 114 -0.18 -3.42 -10.87
N LYS A 115 0.85 -4.04 -11.48
CA LYS A 115 1.81 -3.32 -12.33
C LYS A 115 1.11 -2.47 -13.38
N ASN A 116 0.12 -3.01 -14.08
CA ASN A 116 -0.59 -2.28 -15.14
C ASN A 116 -1.40 -1.08 -14.62
N VAL A 117 -1.98 -1.16 -13.42
CA VAL A 117 -2.68 -0.03 -12.78
C VAL A 117 -1.74 1.15 -12.53
N PHE A 118 -0.47 0.88 -12.18
CA PHE A 118 0.53 1.92 -11.93
C PHE A 118 1.31 2.36 -13.18
N ARG A 119 1.10 1.73 -14.34
CA ARG A 119 1.70 2.18 -15.60
C ARG A 119 0.99 3.45 -16.06
N ARG A 120 1.79 4.51 -16.23
CA ARG A 120 1.37 5.74 -16.92
C ARG A 120 1.58 5.58 -18.41
#